data_AF-K0CFL8-F1
#
_entry.id   AF-K0CFL8-F1
#
_cell.length_a   1.000
_cell.length_b   1.000
_cell.length_c   1.000
_cell.angle_alpha   90.00
_cell.angle_beta   90.00
_cell.angle_gamma   90.00
#
_symmetry.space_group_name_H-M   'P 1'
#
loop_
_entity.id
_entity.type
_entity.pdbx_description
1 polymer ?
#
loop_
_entity_poly.entity_id
_entity_poly.type
_entity_poly.pdbx_seq_one_letter_code
_entity_poly.pdbx_strand_id
1 'polypeptide(L)'
;MVRCTRYTLTARHLRIEFGVLTRHTEEVELYRIEDTGLASPFFLRLVGLGNLYVLGSDRSTPRILLQAVPNTEGKRQQLRDQVEAARRAKGVRVIE
;
A
#
# COMPACT_ATOMS: atom_id res chain seq x y z
N MET A 1 15.52 7.01 17.27
CA MET A 1 14.32 6.25 16.82
C MET A 1 14.66 5.62 15.48
N VAL A 2 14.94 4.31 15.45
CA VAL A 2 15.33 3.64 14.19
C VAL A 2 14.05 3.48 13.36
N ARG A 3 13.93 4.24 12.27
CA ARG A 3 12.83 4.06 11.30
C ARG A 3 13.08 2.78 10.53
N CYS A 4 12.57 1.68 11.05
CA CYS A 4 12.78 0.34 10.49
C CYS A 4 11.75 -0.04 9.43
N THR A 5 10.89 0.88 9.00
CA THR A 5 9.94 0.66 7.91
C THR A 5 9.88 1.88 7.01
N ARG A 6 10.09 1.67 5.71
CA ARG A 6 10.00 2.69 4.66
C ARG A 6 8.99 2.25 3.62
N TYR A 7 8.02 3.10 3.36
CA TYR A 7 7.03 2.91 2.31
C TYR A 7 7.36 3.86 1.16
N THR A 8 7.53 3.30 -0.03
CA THR A 8 7.83 4.04 -1.26
C THR A 8 6.74 3.75 -2.27
N LEU A 9 5.91 4.76 -2.56
CA LEU A 9 4.85 4.66 -3.55
C LEU A 9 5.33 5.28 -4.87
N THR A 10 5.35 4.47 -5.92
CA THR A 10 5.68 4.89 -7.29
C THR A 10 4.45 4.71 -8.17
N ALA A 11 4.39 5.34 -9.35
CA ALA A 11 3.27 5.20 -10.30
C ALA A 11 3.03 3.76 -10.82
N ARG A 12 3.97 2.83 -10.59
CA ARG A 12 3.90 1.44 -11.08
C ARG A 12 3.82 0.42 -9.95
N HIS A 13 4.54 0.64 -8.86
CA HIS A 13 4.67 -0.31 -7.75
C HIS A 13 4.67 0.42 -6.41
N LEU A 14 4.25 -0.30 -5.37
CA LEU A 14 4.42 0.05 -3.97
C LEU A 14 5.54 -0.84 -3.41
N ARG A 15 6.62 -0.22 -2.94
CA ARG A 15 7.75 -0.91 -2.31
C ARG A 15 7.75 -0.63 -0.81
N ILE A 16 7.98 -1.68 -0.04
CA ILE A 16 8.00 -1.67 1.41
C ILE A 16 9.30 -2.30 1.87
N GLU A 17 10.10 -1.52 2.58
CA GLU A 17 11.35 -1.99 3.16
C GLU A 17 11.21 -2.01 4.66
N PHE A 18 11.40 -3.16 5.29
CA PHE A 18 11.29 -3.27 6.75
C PHE A 18 12.39 -4.14 7.38
N GLY A 19 12.66 -3.90 8.65
CA GLY A 19 13.56 -4.70 9.48
C GLY A 19 14.67 -3.90 10.15
N VAL A 20 15.15 -4.42 11.28
CA VAL A 20 16.13 -3.75 12.16
C VAL A 20 17.54 -4.32 11.95
N LEU A 21 17.65 -5.66 11.95
CA LEU A 21 18.90 -6.41 11.77
C LEU A 21 18.99 -7.04 10.37
N THR A 22 17.87 -7.60 9.90
CA THR A 22 17.70 -8.14 8.54
C THR A 22 16.75 -7.22 7.80
N ARG A 23 17.13 -6.77 6.61
CA ARG A 23 16.32 -5.87 5.79
C ARG A 23 15.52 -6.67 4.77
N HIS A 24 14.20 -6.72 4.96
CA HIS A 24 13.25 -7.28 4.03
C HIS A 24 12.74 -6.20 3.08
N THR A 25 12.58 -6.54 1.81
CA THR A 25 11.99 -5.68 0.79
C THR A 25 10.88 -6.43 0.09
N GLU A 26 9.68 -5.89 0.15
CA GLU A 26 8.51 -6.37 -0.57
C GLU A 26 8.12 -5.33 -1.62
N GLU A 27 7.75 -5.79 -2.82
CA GLU A 27 7.33 -4.92 -3.91
C GLU A 27 6.07 -5.49 -4.56
N VAL A 28 5.04 -4.66 -4.67
CA VAL A 28 3.77 -5.02 -5.31
C VAL A 28 3.46 -4.05 -6.44
N GLU A 29 3.12 -4.59 -7.61
CA GLU A 29 2.70 -3.77 -8.73
C GLU A 29 1.28 -3.23 -8.49
N LEU A 30 1.09 -1.92 -8.68
CA LEU A 30 -0.18 -1.24 -8.35
C LEU A 30 -1.36 -1.79 -9.15
N TYR A 31 -1.16 -2.19 -10.40
CA TYR A 31 -2.24 -2.75 -11.22
C TYR A 31 -2.73 -4.11 -10.71
N ARG A 32 -1.94 -4.82 -9.89
CA ARG A 32 -2.32 -6.11 -9.27
C ARG A 32 -3.08 -5.94 -7.96
N ILE A 33 -3.17 -4.71 -7.44
CA ILE A 33 -3.93 -4.44 -6.22
C ILE A 33 -5.40 -4.54 -6.57
N GLU A 34 -6.14 -5.45 -5.92
CA GLU A 34 -7.58 -5.62 -6.10
C GLU A 34 -8.37 -4.61 -5.27
N ASP A 35 -8.03 -4.55 -3.98
CA ASP A 35 -8.75 -3.75 -3.01
C ASP A 35 -7.81 -3.17 -1.95
N THR A 36 -8.25 -2.04 -1.37
CA THR A 36 -7.54 -1.33 -0.31
C THR A 36 -8.47 -1.12 0.88
N GLY A 37 -8.14 -1.78 1.98
CA GLY A 37 -8.86 -1.73 3.26
C GLY A 37 -8.23 -0.78 4.26
N LEU A 38 -9.02 -0.31 5.21
CA LEU A 38 -8.56 0.42 6.39
C LEU A 38 -8.95 -0.36 7.63
N ALA A 39 -8.03 -0.52 8.57
CA ALA A 39 -8.39 -0.84 9.95
C ALA A 39 -7.74 0.18 10.89
N SER A 40 -8.57 0.86 11.65
CA SER A 40 -8.12 1.85 12.65
C SER A 40 -8.70 1.43 14.00
N PRO A 41 -8.01 0.53 14.74
CA PRO A 41 -8.40 0.19 16.10
C PRO A 41 -8.42 1.44 16.98
N PHE A 42 -9.27 1.42 18.01
CA PHE A 42 -9.61 2.58 18.84
C PHE A 42 -8.38 3.37 19.32
N PHE A 43 -7.35 2.66 19.81
CA PHE A 43 -6.13 3.29 20.30
C PHE A 43 -5.32 4.01 19.21
N LEU A 44 -5.25 3.47 17.99
CA LEU A 44 -4.57 4.15 16.88
C LEU A 44 -5.33 5.40 16.45
N ARG A 45 -6.68 5.36 16.49
CA ARG A 45 -7.52 6.53 16.20
C ARG A 45 -7.27 7.68 17.19
N LEU A 46 -7.06 7.38 18.48
CA LEU A 46 -6.74 8.40 19.49
C LEU A 46 -5.42 9.13 19.23
N VAL A 47 -4.45 8.46 18.59
CA VAL A 47 -3.14 9.04 18.26
C VAL A 47 -3.04 9.50 16.80
N GLY A 48 -4.16 9.54 16.05
CA GLY A 48 -4.20 9.97 14.65
C GLY A 48 -3.52 9.01 13.66
N LEU A 49 -3.33 7.76 14.07
CA LEU A 49 -2.73 6.70 13.27
C LEU A 49 -3.80 5.68 12.83
N GLY A 50 -3.48 4.92 11.79
CA GLY A 50 -4.31 3.82 11.34
C GLY A 50 -3.52 2.84 10.50
N ASN A 51 -4.11 1.68 10.24
CA ASN A 51 -3.51 0.64 9.43
C ASN A 51 -4.18 0.60 8.06
N LEU A 52 -3.39 0.55 7.01
CA LEU A 52 -3.84 0.39 5.64
C LEU A 52 -3.52 -1.04 5.17
N TYR A 53 -4.49 -1.71 4.60
CA TYR A 53 -4.36 -3.06 4.07
C TYR A 53 -4.49 -2.99 2.56
N VAL A 54 -3.57 -3.64 1.87
CA VAL A 54 -3.58 -3.75 0.41
C VAL A 54 -3.73 -5.23 0.10
N LEU A 55 -4.79 -5.59 -0.63
CA LEU A 55 -4.98 -6.94 -1.13
C LEU A 55 -4.53 -7.01 -2.60
N GLY A 56 -3.60 -7.91 -2.88
CA GLY A 56 -3.16 -8.21 -4.23
C GLY A 56 -3.91 -9.42 -4.80
N SER A 57 -4.12 -9.46 -6.11
CA SER A 57 -4.69 -10.62 -6.83
C SER A 57 -3.80 -11.87 -6.78
N ASP A 58 -2.48 -11.68 -6.63
CA ASP A 58 -1.52 -12.77 -6.81
C ASP A 58 -1.30 -13.58 -5.53
N ARG A 59 -1.13 -14.90 -5.68
CA ARG A 59 -1.01 -15.86 -4.57
C ARG A 59 0.30 -15.71 -3.79
N SER A 60 1.30 -15.06 -4.37
CA SER A 60 2.64 -14.89 -3.80
C SER A 60 2.70 -13.86 -2.67
N THR A 61 1.86 -12.82 -2.70
CA THR A 61 1.81 -11.79 -1.66
C THR A 61 0.37 -11.28 -1.52
N PRO A 62 -0.51 -12.06 -0.86
CA PRO A 62 -1.95 -11.81 -0.91
C PRO A 62 -2.36 -10.56 -0.12
N ARG A 63 -1.57 -10.16 0.89
CA ARG A 63 -1.91 -9.08 1.82
C ARG A 63 -0.69 -8.33 2.28
N ILE A 64 -0.68 -7.03 2.04
CA ILE A 64 0.34 -6.11 2.52
C ILE A 64 -0.28 -5.19 3.55
N LEU A 65 0.37 -5.09 4.71
CA LEU A 65 -0.10 -4.29 5.84
C LEU A 65 0.85 -3.12 6.09
N LEU A 66 0.35 -1.90 5.89
CA LEU A 66 1.05 -0.69 6.30
C LEU A 66 0.52 -0.29 7.67
N GLN A 67 1.35 -0.50 8.69
CA GLN A 67 0.99 -0.23 10.09
C GLN A 67 1.33 1.21 10.49
N ALA A 68 0.57 1.76 11.43
CA ALA A 68 0.84 3.04 12.09
C ALA A 68 1.04 4.21 11.09
N VAL A 69 0.21 4.25 10.07
CA VAL A 69 0.25 5.26 9.03
C VAL A 69 -0.55 6.49 9.50
N PRO A 70 0.07 7.68 9.64
CA PRO A 70 -0.66 8.90 9.96
C PRO A 70 -1.46 9.35 8.74
N ASN A 71 -2.62 9.97 8.99
CA ASN A 71 -3.58 10.39 7.95
C ASN A 71 -3.93 9.24 6.98
N THR A 72 -4.39 8.13 7.54
CA THR A 72 -4.62 6.89 6.80
C THR A 72 -5.69 7.06 5.71
N GLU A 73 -6.70 7.90 5.92
CA GLU A 73 -7.73 8.20 4.92
C GLU A 73 -7.15 8.94 3.71
N GLY A 74 -6.41 10.03 3.92
CA GLY A 74 -5.79 10.78 2.82
C GLY A 74 -4.82 9.92 2.01
N LYS A 75 -3.99 9.11 2.69
CA LYS A 75 -3.06 8.20 2.02
C LYS A 75 -3.75 7.04 1.32
N ARG A 76 -4.88 6.54 1.86
CA ARG A 76 -5.71 5.56 1.15
C ARG A 76 -6.23 6.16 -0.14
N GLN A 77 -6.77 7.38 -0.10
CA GLN A 77 -7.31 8.02 -1.29
C GLN A 77 -6.21 8.20 -2.34
N GLN A 78 -5.04 8.71 -1.94
CA GLN A 78 -3.87 8.80 -2.82
C GLN A 78 -3.47 7.45 -3.43
N LEU A 79 -3.44 6.38 -2.62
CA LEU A 79 -3.15 5.04 -3.12
C LEU A 79 -4.20 4.58 -4.13
N ARG A 80 -5.48 4.84 -3.86
CA ARG A 80 -6.60 4.50 -4.75
C ARG A 80 -6.46 5.20 -6.10
N ASP A 81 -6.19 6.50 -6.10
CA ASP A 81 -6.01 7.29 -7.31
C ASP A 81 -4.82 6.76 -8.14
N GLN A 82 -3.71 6.38 -7.48
CA GLN A 82 -2.55 5.78 -8.14
C GLN A 82 -2.82 4.38 -8.68
N VAL A 83 -3.57 3.55 -7.95
CA VAL A 83 -3.99 2.22 -8.42
C VAL A 83 -4.88 2.33 -9.64
N GLU A 84 -5.85 3.25 -9.63
CA GLU A 84 -6.69 3.52 -10.80
C GLU A 84 -5.87 4.04 -11.98
N ALA A 85 -4.94 4.96 -11.77
CA ALA A 85 -4.06 5.46 -12.82
C ALA A 85 -3.18 4.34 -13.41
N ALA A 86 -2.62 3.47 -12.57
CA ALA A 86 -1.83 2.32 -13.00
C ALA A 86 -2.68 1.29 -13.77
N ARG A 87 -3.93 1.04 -13.31
CA ARG A 87 -4.89 0.18 -14.02
C ARG A 87 -5.31 0.78 -15.34
N ARG A 88 -5.53 2.10 -15.44
CA ARG A 88 -5.81 2.77 -16.72
C ARG A 88 -4.59 2.68 -17.65
N ALA A 89 -3.40 3.03 -17.18
CA ALA A 89 -2.18 2.94 -17.97
C ALA A 89 -1.91 1.53 -18.52
N LYS A 90 -2.25 0.48 -17.76
CA LYS A 90 -2.12 -0.91 -18.22
C LYS A 90 -3.34 -1.42 -19.01
N GLY A 91 -4.52 -0.92 -18.68
CA GLY A 91 -5.83 -1.25 -19.26
C GLY A 91 -6.16 -0.47 -20.54
N VAL A 92 -5.35 0.52 -20.93
CA VAL A 92 -5.31 1.09 -22.30
C VAL A 92 -4.66 0.07 -23.27
N ARG A 93 -5.21 -1.14 -23.25
CA ARG A 93 -5.26 -2.08 -24.37
C ARG A 93 -6.75 -2.35 -24.65
N VAL A 94 -7.55 -1.30 -24.72
CA VAL A 94 -8.75 -1.37 -25.54
C VAL A 94 -8.25 -1.11 -26.95
N ILE A 95 -7.99 -2.23 -27.62
CA ILE A 95 -7.97 -2.36 -29.08
C ILE A 95 -9.09 -1.50 -29.68
N GLU A 96 -8.70 -0.56 -30.53
CA GLU A 96 -9.56 -0.05 -31.60
C GLU A 96 -9.33 -0.96 -32.82
#